data_AF-A0AA35ZJ68-F1
#
_entry.id   AF-A0AA35ZJ68-F1
#
_cell.length_a   1.000
_cell.length_b   1.000
_cell.length_c   1.000
_cell.angle_alpha   90.00
_cell.angle_beta   90.00
_cell.angle_gamma   90.00
#
_symmetry.space_group_name_H-M   'P 1'
#
loop_
_entity.id
_entity.type
_entity.pdbx_description
1 polymer ?
#
loop_
_entity_poly.entity_id
_entity_poly.type
_entity_poly.pdbx_seq_one_letter_code
_entity_poly.pdbx_strand_id
1 'polypeptide(L)'
;MWTPQMVCPRFCMLLVGETLLQLVVDDLSTPAVRSLAKQHGIDLADVTGSGKHGRILKEDVLKYGVEKGIIDDKPAFNPTSIEPMSGPEEQLQETAESLYHDKIFSQRAYQRAMARSMTTAASVPHFHYVEEINCDGLMKLKSAFQKENTDLDIKFTFLPMLIKSLSYVHLCCNLIF
;
A
#
# COMPACT_ATOMS: atom_id res chain seq x y z
N MET A 1 -3.19 41.14 -14.90
CA MET A 1 -2.36 40.87 -16.09
C MET A 1 -1.10 40.10 -15.64
N TRP A 2 -1.26 38.82 -15.33
CA TRP A 2 -0.16 37.85 -15.14
C TRP A 2 -0.71 36.50 -15.62
N THR A 3 -0.18 36.03 -16.74
CA THR A 3 -0.55 34.80 -17.44
C THR A 3 0.07 33.58 -16.76
N PRO A 4 -0.68 32.51 -16.47
CA PRO A 4 -0.10 31.22 -16.09
C PRO A 4 0.31 30.48 -17.37
N GLN A 5 1.62 30.38 -17.60
CA GLN A 5 2.18 29.63 -18.70
C GLN A 5 2.10 28.13 -18.37
N MET A 6 1.18 27.45 -19.06
CA MET A 6 1.08 25.99 -19.12
C MET A 6 2.42 25.39 -19.53
N VAL A 7 3.01 24.60 -18.64
CA VAL A 7 4.10 23.69 -19.02
C VAL A 7 3.46 22.41 -19.58
N CYS A 8 3.87 22.12 -20.81
CA CYS A 8 3.30 21.18 -21.77
C CYS A 8 3.51 19.70 -21.37
N PRO A 9 2.55 18.78 -21.64
CA PRO A 9 2.63 17.35 -21.30
C PRO A 9 3.40 16.50 -22.34
N ARG A 10 4.30 17.09 -23.15
CA ARG A 10 4.86 16.43 -24.35
C ARG A 10 6.14 15.61 -24.11
N PHE A 11 6.44 15.21 -22.88
CA PHE A 11 7.67 14.48 -22.53
C PHE A 11 7.46 12.99 -22.18
N CYS A 12 6.21 12.50 -22.13
CA CYS A 12 5.94 11.14 -21.64
C CYS A 12 5.92 10.03 -22.72
N MET A 13 5.98 10.37 -24.01
CA MET A 13 5.67 9.41 -25.08
C MET A 13 6.85 8.55 -25.58
N LEU A 14 8.08 8.80 -25.11
CA LEU A 14 9.28 8.12 -25.62
C LEU A 14 9.71 6.87 -24.83
N LEU A 15 9.02 6.51 -23.75
CA LEU A 15 9.39 5.38 -22.86
C LEU A 15 8.43 4.17 -22.97
N VAL A 16 7.65 4.09 -24.04
CA VAL A 16 6.63 3.04 -24.26
C VAL A 16 7.11 1.95 -25.22
N GLY A 17 8.20 2.18 -25.95
CA GLY A 17 8.71 1.22 -26.95
C GLY A 17 9.42 0.00 -26.35
N GLU A 18 10.15 0.16 -25.25
CA GLU A 18 10.93 -0.91 -24.61
C GLU A 18 10.12 -1.75 -23.61
N THR A 19 8.96 -1.25 -23.16
CA THR A 19 8.12 -1.93 -22.16
C THR A 19 7.13 -2.92 -22.77
N LEU A 20 6.91 -2.88 -24.09
CA LEU A 20 5.95 -3.77 -24.76
C LEU A 20 6.38 -5.24 -24.80
N LEU A 21 7.68 -5.53 -24.82
CA LEU A 21 8.17 -6.91 -24.78
C LEU A 21 8.10 -7.52 -23.37
N GLN A 22 8.22 -6.70 -22.32
CA GLN A 22 8.17 -7.17 -20.94
C GLN A 22 6.74 -7.57 -20.54
N LEU A 23 5.74 -6.82 -21.00
CA LEU A 23 4.32 -7.09 -20.70
C LEU A 23 3.80 -8.41 -21.26
N VAL A 24 4.36 -8.93 -22.36
CA VAL A 24 3.92 -10.22 -22.95
C VAL A 24 4.41 -11.41 -22.12
N VAL A 25 5.61 -11.32 -21.53
CA VAL A 25 6.14 -12.35 -20.63
C VAL A 25 5.46 -12.27 -19.25
N ASP A 26 5.05 -11.07 -18.85
CA ASP A 26 4.38 -10.83 -17.57
C ASP A 26 3.03 -11.57 -17.44
N ASP A 27 2.31 -11.79 -18.54
CA ASP A 27 0.98 -12.43 -18.54
C ASP A 27 1.04 -13.97 -18.45
N LEU A 28 2.23 -14.55 -18.72
CA LEU A 28 2.45 -16.01 -18.76
C LEU A 28 2.89 -16.61 -17.41
N SER A 29 3.13 -15.78 -16.39
CA SER A 29 3.65 -16.24 -15.09
C SER A 29 2.92 -15.64 -13.88
N THR A 30 2.72 -16.46 -12.84
CA THR A 30 2.18 -16.01 -11.55
C THR A 30 3.27 -15.23 -10.78
N PRO A 31 2.94 -14.13 -10.06
CA PRO A 31 3.93 -13.28 -9.38
C PRO A 31 4.84 -14.04 -8.39
N ALA A 32 4.33 -15.12 -7.78
CA ALA A 32 5.13 -15.99 -6.91
C ALA A 32 6.27 -16.70 -7.65
N VAL A 33 6.05 -17.11 -8.91
CA VAL A 33 7.06 -17.78 -9.74
C VAL A 33 8.13 -16.78 -10.18
N ARG A 34 7.73 -15.54 -10.49
CA ARG A 34 8.64 -14.43 -10.81
C ARG A 34 9.60 -14.10 -9.67
N SER A 35 9.08 -14.03 -8.44
CA SER A 35 9.90 -13.81 -7.25
C SER A 35 10.94 -14.93 -7.08
N LEU A 36 10.52 -16.18 -7.28
CA LEU A 36 11.38 -17.36 -7.15
C LEU A 36 12.47 -17.41 -8.24
N ALA A 37 12.12 -17.14 -9.50
CA ALA A 37 13.09 -17.06 -10.59
C ALA A 37 14.14 -15.96 -10.35
N LYS A 38 13.73 -14.80 -9.82
CA LYS A 38 14.65 -13.70 -9.46
C LYS A 38 15.60 -14.10 -8.32
N GLN A 39 15.15 -14.89 -7.36
CA GLN A 39 16.00 -15.40 -6.27
C GLN A 39 17.07 -16.39 -6.76
N HIS A 40 16.72 -17.21 -7.76
CA HIS A 40 17.62 -18.20 -8.33
C HIS A 40 18.36 -17.72 -9.59
N GLY A 41 18.18 -16.46 -10.01
CA GLY A 41 18.84 -15.90 -11.20
C GLY A 41 18.43 -16.57 -12.53
N ILE A 42 17.21 -17.09 -12.60
CA ILE A 42 16.68 -17.80 -13.77
C ILE A 42 15.88 -16.83 -14.64
N ASP A 43 16.17 -16.78 -15.93
CA ASP A 43 15.37 -16.04 -16.89
C ASP A 43 14.13 -16.86 -17.30
N LEU A 44 12.96 -16.23 -17.25
CA LEU A 44 11.66 -16.87 -17.52
C LEU A 44 11.42 -17.07 -19.03
N ALA A 45 12.18 -16.40 -19.90
CA ALA A 45 12.08 -16.57 -21.34
C ALA A 45 12.59 -17.95 -21.82
N ASP A 46 13.52 -18.55 -21.07
CA ASP A 46 14.16 -19.83 -21.42
C ASP A 46 13.44 -21.04 -20.78
N VAL A 47 12.49 -20.81 -19.88
CA VAL A 47 11.79 -21.88 -19.14
C VAL A 47 10.56 -22.31 -19.93
N THR A 48 10.52 -23.59 -20.31
CA THR A 48 9.34 -24.18 -20.97
C THR A 48 8.23 -24.39 -19.95
N GLY A 49 7.13 -23.63 -20.06
CA GLY A 49 5.98 -23.74 -19.16
C GLY A 49 5.14 -24.99 -19.44
N SER A 50 4.97 -25.85 -18.43
CA SER A 50 4.16 -27.08 -18.52
C SER A 50 2.68 -26.85 -18.21
N GLY A 51 2.26 -25.63 -17.84
CA GLY A 51 0.91 -25.30 -17.43
C GLY A 51 -0.08 -25.04 -18.58
N LYS A 52 -1.38 -24.95 -18.21
CA LYS A 52 -2.46 -24.63 -19.16
C LYS A 52 -2.20 -23.27 -19.83
N HIS A 53 -2.24 -23.25 -21.17
CA HIS A 53 -1.90 -22.08 -22.01
C HIS A 53 -0.42 -21.62 -21.92
N GLY A 54 0.53 -22.52 -21.65
CA GLY A 54 1.96 -22.18 -21.59
C GLY A 54 2.37 -21.43 -20.32
N ARG A 55 1.56 -21.53 -19.26
CA ARG A 55 1.84 -20.89 -17.97
C ARG A 55 3.01 -21.59 -17.27
N ILE A 56 3.96 -20.82 -16.76
CA ILE A 56 5.11 -21.34 -16.04
C ILE A 56 4.73 -21.65 -14.59
N LEU A 57 4.93 -22.91 -14.17
CA LEU A 57 4.69 -23.36 -12.80
C LEU A 57 5.97 -23.27 -11.95
N LYS A 58 5.82 -23.32 -10.62
CA LYS A 58 6.96 -23.36 -9.69
C LYS A 58 7.87 -24.57 -9.96
N GLU A 59 7.29 -25.69 -10.33
CA GLU A 59 8.01 -26.94 -10.65
C GLU A 59 8.91 -26.79 -11.87
N ASP A 60 8.50 -26.01 -12.87
CA ASP A 60 9.26 -25.84 -14.11
C ASP A 60 10.53 -25.00 -13.86
N VAL A 61 10.43 -23.97 -13.00
CA VAL A 61 11.58 -23.17 -12.57
C VAL A 61 12.56 -23.99 -11.73
N LEU A 62 12.05 -24.87 -10.87
CA LEU A 62 12.90 -25.76 -10.06
C LEU A 62 13.60 -26.81 -10.94
N LYS A 63 12.89 -27.43 -11.90
CA LYS A 63 13.50 -28.38 -12.85
C LYS A 63 14.59 -27.72 -13.68
N TYR A 64 14.33 -26.53 -14.21
CA TYR A 64 15.32 -25.77 -14.98
C TYR A 64 16.53 -25.37 -14.12
N GLY A 65 16.32 -24.97 -12.87
CA GLY A 65 17.41 -24.63 -11.96
C GLY A 65 18.29 -25.84 -11.56
N VAL A 66 17.71 -27.04 -11.45
CA VAL A 66 18.45 -28.30 -11.25
C VAL A 66 19.25 -28.66 -12.50
N GLU A 67 18.65 -28.54 -13.69
CA GLU A 67 19.30 -28.85 -14.97
C GLU A 67 20.49 -27.93 -15.29
N LYS A 68 20.39 -26.65 -14.89
CA LYS A 68 21.46 -25.65 -15.06
C LYS A 68 22.50 -25.66 -13.93
N GLY A 69 22.35 -26.53 -12.93
CA GLY A 69 23.31 -26.70 -11.83
C GLY A 69 23.40 -25.52 -10.86
N ILE A 70 22.32 -24.74 -10.71
CA ILE A 70 22.26 -23.56 -9.83
C ILE A 70 21.62 -23.89 -8.47
N ILE A 71 20.98 -25.06 -8.36
CA ILE A 71 20.31 -25.52 -7.13
C ILE A 71 21.04 -26.78 -6.63
N ASP A 72 21.81 -26.64 -5.55
CA ASP A 72 22.20 -27.75 -4.68
C ASP A 72 21.03 -28.07 -3.74
N ASP A 73 20.64 -29.34 -3.68
CA ASP A 73 19.62 -29.86 -2.77
C ASP A 73 19.98 -29.58 -1.31
N LYS A 74 19.34 -28.56 -0.71
CA LYS A 74 19.15 -28.51 0.75
C LYS A 74 17.82 -27.86 1.13
N PRO A 75 16.78 -28.64 1.46
CA PRO A 75 15.60 -28.11 2.12
C PRO A 75 15.95 -27.83 3.59
N ALA A 76 16.19 -26.58 3.95
CA ALA A 76 16.19 -26.13 5.34
C ALA A 76 14.83 -25.50 5.67
N PHE A 77 13.81 -26.35 5.78
CA PHE A 77 12.54 -25.99 6.40
C PHE A 77 12.67 -26.24 7.90
N ASN A 78 12.92 -25.19 8.68
CA ASN A 78 12.84 -25.23 10.14
C ASN A 78 11.45 -24.76 10.58
N PRO A 79 10.54 -25.65 11.03
CA PRO A 79 9.40 -25.23 11.81
C PRO A 79 9.87 -25.00 13.25
N THR A 80 10.19 -23.76 13.61
CA THR A 80 10.38 -23.40 15.01
C THR A 80 9.02 -23.39 15.71
N SER A 81 8.88 -24.38 16.59
CA SER A 81 7.81 -24.53 17.58
C SER A 81 7.56 -23.23 18.35
N ILE A 82 6.30 -22.79 18.41
CA ILE A 82 5.86 -21.77 19.35
C ILE A 82 5.45 -22.51 20.63
N GLU A 83 6.32 -22.47 21.63
CA GLU A 83 5.97 -22.85 22.99
C GLU A 83 5.25 -21.68 23.68
N PRO A 84 4.05 -21.90 24.27
CA PRO A 84 3.38 -20.89 25.06
C PRO A 84 4.06 -20.72 26.41
N MET A 85 4.54 -19.51 26.69
CA MET A 85 5.08 -19.13 28.00
C MET A 85 3.93 -18.97 29.00
N SER A 86 3.87 -19.88 29.97
CA SER A 86 3.09 -19.75 31.21
C SER A 86 3.81 -18.83 32.19
N GLY A 87 3.17 -17.71 32.52
CA GLY A 87 3.53 -16.84 33.64
C GLY A 87 2.43 -16.88 34.73
N PRO A 88 2.76 -16.61 36.00
CA PRO A 88 2.00 -17.09 37.16
C PRO A 88 0.65 -16.37 37.36
N GLU A 89 -0.38 -17.17 37.61
CA GLU A 89 -1.65 -16.74 38.21
C GLU A 89 -1.40 -16.32 39.66
N GLU A 90 -1.67 -15.06 40.00
CA GLU A 90 -2.36 -14.71 41.26
C GLU A 90 -2.89 -13.27 41.23
N GLN A 91 -4.13 -13.11 41.71
CA GLN A 91 -4.86 -11.88 42.04
C GLN A 91 -5.52 -11.06 40.93
N LEU A 92 -6.58 -11.60 40.31
CA LEU A 92 -7.75 -10.81 39.83
C LEU A 92 -9.06 -11.61 39.95
N GLN A 93 -9.30 -12.25 41.10
CA GLN A 93 -10.59 -12.87 41.42
C GLN A 93 -11.49 -11.88 42.17
N GLU A 94 -12.04 -10.89 41.45
CA GLU A 94 -13.30 -10.22 41.84
C GLU A 94 -13.94 -9.33 40.75
N THR A 95 -13.35 -9.22 39.55
CA THR A 95 -13.94 -8.44 38.43
C THR A 95 -14.23 -9.26 37.17
N ALA A 96 -14.18 -10.59 37.27
CA ALA A 96 -14.28 -11.49 36.11
C ALA A 96 -15.72 -11.94 35.77
N GLU A 97 -16.71 -11.69 36.62
CA GLU A 97 -18.09 -12.16 36.40
C GLU A 97 -18.98 -11.20 35.59
N SER A 98 -18.53 -9.99 35.27
CA SER A 98 -19.29 -9.05 34.42
C SER A 98 -18.87 -9.03 32.93
N LEU A 99 -17.96 -9.92 32.52
CA LEU A 99 -17.26 -9.83 31.23
C LEU A 99 -17.89 -10.60 30.05
N TYR A 100 -19.02 -11.28 30.26
CA TYR A 100 -19.75 -11.99 29.20
C TYR A 100 -21.27 -11.73 29.28
N HIS A 101 -21.69 -10.48 29.14
CA HIS A 101 -23.08 -10.18 28.79
C HIS A 101 -23.08 -9.46 27.45
N ASP A 102 -23.71 -10.09 26.45
CA ASP A 102 -24.02 -9.46 25.17
C ASP A 102 -25.04 -8.35 25.42
N LYS A 103 -24.55 -7.12 25.55
CA LYS A 103 -25.37 -5.96 25.84
C LYS A 103 -25.81 -5.33 24.53
N ILE A 104 -27.05 -5.62 24.13
CA ILE A 104 -27.67 -5.03 22.96
C ILE A 104 -27.96 -3.55 23.25
N PHE A 105 -27.21 -2.66 22.61
CA PHE A 105 -27.47 -1.22 22.65
C PHE A 105 -28.38 -0.83 21.49
N SER A 106 -29.52 -0.18 21.81
CA SER A 106 -30.39 0.40 20.79
C SER A 106 -29.67 1.51 20.02
N GLN A 107 -29.54 1.32 18.71
CA GLN A 107 -28.86 2.27 17.83
C GLN A 107 -29.76 3.48 17.56
N ARG A 108 -29.24 4.68 17.82
CA ARG A 108 -29.89 5.95 17.46
C ARG A 108 -29.94 6.11 15.93
N ALA A 109 -30.86 6.95 15.45
CA ALA A 109 -31.04 7.17 14.01
C ALA A 109 -29.74 7.60 13.29
N TYR A 110 -28.93 8.46 13.92
CA TYR A 110 -27.62 8.88 13.39
C TYR A 110 -26.62 7.71 13.28
N GLN A 111 -26.55 6.83 14.27
CA GLN A 111 -25.68 5.65 14.24
C GLN A 111 -26.06 4.69 13.12
N ARG A 112 -27.38 4.50 12.90
CA ARG A 112 -27.88 3.72 11.78
C ARG A 112 -27.54 4.34 10.43
N ALA A 113 -27.58 5.67 10.30
CA ALA A 113 -27.18 6.37 9.08
C ALA A 113 -25.68 6.25 8.81
N MET A 114 -24.83 6.38 9.84
CA MET A 114 -23.39 6.15 9.74
C MET A 114 -23.08 4.73 9.28
N ALA A 115 -23.69 3.72 9.91
CA ALA A 115 -23.50 2.32 9.54
C ALA A 115 -23.84 2.05 8.07
N ARG A 116 -24.99 2.57 7.60
CA ARG A 116 -25.39 2.46 6.18
C ARG A 116 -24.37 3.09 5.24
N SER A 117 -23.90 4.29 5.56
CA SER A 117 -22.88 4.98 4.74
C SER A 117 -21.55 4.22 4.71
N MET A 118 -21.09 3.72 5.87
CA MET A 118 -19.86 2.94 5.97
C MET A 118 -19.96 1.61 5.21
N THR A 119 -21.10 0.91 5.26
CA THR A 119 -21.30 -0.33 4.51
C THR A 119 -21.28 -0.10 3.00
N THR A 120 -21.91 0.99 2.51
CA THR A 120 -21.84 1.35 1.08
C THR A 120 -20.42 1.66 0.65
N ALA A 121 -19.67 2.41 1.46
CA ALA A 121 -18.27 2.75 1.18
C ALA A 121 -17.36 1.51 1.19
N ALA A 122 -17.59 0.57 2.11
CA ALA A 122 -16.79 -0.66 2.23
C ALA A 122 -16.95 -1.62 1.04
N SER A 123 -18.01 -1.47 0.24
CA SER A 123 -18.19 -2.23 -1.00
C SER A 123 -17.23 -1.78 -2.13
N VAL A 124 -16.66 -0.58 -2.01
CA VAL A 124 -15.72 -0.04 -3.00
C VAL A 124 -14.34 -0.67 -2.78
N PRO A 125 -13.67 -1.21 -3.82
CA PRO A 125 -12.32 -1.74 -3.67
C PRO A 125 -11.33 -0.63 -3.29
N HIS A 126 -10.84 -0.64 -2.05
CA HIS A 126 -9.90 0.36 -1.53
C HIS A 126 -8.47 0.06 -1.99
N PHE A 127 -7.89 0.96 -2.78
CA PHE A 127 -6.47 0.96 -3.11
C PHE A 127 -5.72 1.94 -2.19
N HIS A 128 -4.58 1.52 -1.66
CA HIS A 128 -3.78 2.31 -0.72
C HIS A 128 -2.51 2.78 -1.45
N TYR A 129 -2.33 4.09 -1.56
CA TYR A 129 -1.14 4.71 -2.12
C TYR A 129 -0.43 5.52 -1.03
N VAL A 130 0.89 5.38 -0.94
CA VAL A 130 1.73 6.08 0.02
C VAL A 130 2.91 6.68 -0.72
N GLU A 131 3.16 7.96 -0.48
CA GLU A 131 4.29 8.72 -1.04
C GLU A 131 4.98 9.48 0.09
N GLU A 132 6.31 9.59 0.01
CA GLU A 132 7.11 10.38 0.94
C GLU A 132 7.27 11.81 0.42
N ILE A 133 6.97 12.80 1.26
CA ILE A 133 6.97 14.22 0.86
C ILE A 133 7.93 15.01 1.75
N ASN A 134 8.90 15.68 1.13
CA ASN A 134 9.82 16.59 1.83
C ASN A 134 9.11 17.87 2.28
N CYS A 135 9.02 18.09 3.59
CA CYS A 135 8.25 19.18 4.20
C CYS A 135 9.10 20.39 4.67
N ASP A 136 10.36 20.51 4.26
CA ASP A 136 11.27 21.55 4.76
C ASP A 136 10.79 22.98 4.45
N GLY A 137 10.27 23.19 3.24
CA GLY A 137 9.72 24.49 2.83
C GLY A 137 8.51 24.89 3.69
N LEU A 138 7.67 23.91 4.06
CA LEU A 138 6.50 24.11 4.90
C LEU A 138 6.88 24.49 6.33
N MET A 139 7.94 23.87 6.88
CA MET A 139 8.46 24.22 8.21
C MET A 139 9.00 25.65 8.24
N LYS A 140 9.75 26.06 7.21
CA LYS A 140 10.25 27.44 7.09
C LYS A 140 9.11 28.45 7.06
N LEU A 141 8.09 28.19 6.23
CA LEU A 141 6.93 29.06 6.10
C LEU A 141 6.12 29.16 7.41
N LYS A 142 5.87 28.03 8.08
CA LYS A 142 5.23 28.03 9.41
C LYS A 142 5.99 28.90 10.40
N SER A 143 7.32 28.79 10.43
CA SER A 143 8.15 29.58 11.34
C SER A 143 8.13 31.07 11.03
N ALA A 144 8.03 31.45 9.76
CA ALA A 144 7.91 32.86 9.34
C ALA A 144 6.57 33.44 9.81
N PHE A 145 5.46 32.75 9.53
CA PHE A 145 4.14 33.17 10.02
C PHE A 145 4.10 33.23 11.54
N GLN A 146 4.66 32.24 12.23
CA GLN A 146 4.66 32.24 13.70
C GLN A 146 5.47 33.39 14.32
N LYS A 147 6.44 33.97 13.60
CA LYS A 147 7.17 35.19 14.02
C LYS A 147 6.38 36.47 13.76
N GLU A 148 5.61 36.52 12.68
CA GLU A 148 4.82 37.69 12.28
C GLU A 148 3.52 37.83 13.07
N ASN A 149 3.04 36.76 13.70
CA ASN A 149 1.83 36.80 14.51
C ASN A 149 2.10 37.41 15.90
N THR A 150 1.51 38.59 16.11
CA THR A 150 1.52 39.32 17.40
C THR A 150 0.65 38.64 18.46
N ASP A 151 -0.37 37.90 18.04
CA ASP A 151 -1.32 37.24 18.94
C ASP A 151 -0.83 35.84 19.34
N LEU A 152 -0.29 35.72 20.55
CA LEU A 152 0.28 34.47 21.09
C LEU A 152 -0.75 33.34 21.29
N ASP A 153 -2.05 33.63 21.21
CA ASP A 153 -3.12 32.66 21.45
C ASP A 153 -3.39 31.77 20.22
N ILE A 154 -3.05 32.24 19.01
CA ILE A 154 -3.34 31.53 17.76
C ILE A 154 -2.14 30.66 17.35
N LYS A 155 -2.24 29.37 17.66
CA LYS A 155 -1.25 28.37 17.21
C LYS A 155 -1.47 28.02 15.74
N PHE A 156 -0.50 28.35 14.89
CA PHE A 156 -0.49 27.90 13.50
C PHE A 156 -0.14 26.40 13.40
N THR A 157 -1.09 25.60 12.90
CA THR A 157 -0.92 24.15 12.62
C THR A 157 -0.71 23.94 11.11
N PHE A 158 -0.16 22.79 10.70
CA PHE A 158 0.04 22.45 9.27
C PHE A 158 -1.27 22.16 8.52
N LEU A 159 -2.31 21.75 9.23
CA LEU A 159 -3.62 21.38 8.69
C LEU A 159 -4.24 22.45 7.74
N PRO A 160 -4.37 23.74 8.10
CA PRO A 160 -4.93 24.76 7.20
C PRO A 160 -4.15 24.93 5.90
N MET A 161 -2.82 24.78 5.90
CA MET A 161 -2.01 24.87 4.68
C MET A 161 -2.26 23.67 3.77
N LEU A 162 -2.35 22.47 4.34
CA LEU A 162 -2.67 21.25 3.59
C LEU A 162 -4.07 21.32 2.98
N ILE A 163 -5.08 21.74 3.74
CA ILE A 163 -6.46 21.91 3.24
C ILE A 163 -6.49 22.90 2.07
N LYS A 164 -5.78 24.04 2.20
CA LYS A 164 -5.74 25.05 1.14
C LYS A 164 -5.08 24.50 -0.12
N SER A 165 -3.95 23.79 0.00
CA SER A 165 -3.27 23.17 -1.15
C SER A 165 -4.15 22.14 -1.87
N LEU A 166 -4.81 21.24 -1.13
CA LEU A 166 -5.71 20.22 -1.68
C LEU A 166 -6.91 20.84 -2.39
N SER A 167 -7.45 21.94 -1.85
CA SER A 167 -8.57 22.65 -2.49
C SER A 167 -8.20 23.22 -3.85
N TYR A 168 -6.98 23.74 -4.02
CA TYR A 168 -6.50 24.27 -5.31
C TYR A 168 -6.29 23.15 -6.33
N VAL A 169 -5.70 22.03 -5.92
CA VAL A 169 -5.46 20.87 -6.81
C VAL A 169 -6.78 20.28 -7.29
N HIS A 170 -7.75 20.10 -6.37
CA HIS A 170 -9.05 19.53 -6.73
C HIS A 170 -9.82 20.42 -7.71
N LEU A 171 -9.73 21.74 -7.57
CA LEU A 171 -10.38 22.69 -8.49
C LEU A 171 -9.79 22.61 -9.92
N CYS A 172 -8.48 22.37 -10.05
CA CYS A 172 -7.84 22.19 -11.34
C CYS A 172 -8.17 20.84 -11.99
N CYS A 173 -8.29 19.78 -11.19
CA CYS A 173 -8.56 18.44 -11.70
C CYS A 173 -10.01 18.29 -12.19
N ASN A 174 -10.97 18.92 -11.50
CA ASN A 174 -12.39 18.93 -11.90
C ASN A 174 -12.64 19.76 -13.18
N LEU A 175 -11.65 20.53 -13.64
CA LEU A 175 -11.71 21.27 -14.90
C LEU A 175 -11.03 20.53 -16.06
N ILE A 176 -10.28 19.46 -15.77
CA ILE A 176 -9.52 18.67 -16.75
C ILE A 176 -10.28 17.39 -17.18
N PHE A 177 -11.18 16.89 -16.32
CA PHE A 177 -12.14 15.82 -16.59
C PHE A 177 -13.51 16.38 -16.92
#